data_AF-A0A6N9UKP8-F1
#
_entry.id   AF-A0A6N9UKP8-F1
#
_cell.length_a   1.000
_cell.length_b   1.000
_cell.length_c   1.000
_cell.angle_alpha   90.00
_cell.angle_beta   90.00
_cell.angle_gamma   90.00
#
_symmetry.space_group_name_H-M   'P 1'
#
loop_
_entity.id
_entity.type
_entity.pdbx_description
1 polymer ?
#
loop_
_entity_poly.entity_id
_entity_poly.type
_entity_poly.pdbx_seq_one_letter_code
_entity_poly.pdbx_strand_id
1 'polypeptide(L)'
;ATALLVAARAVATLPGLRESDRQALLRATAKVETSAGEAAGASSRLSVTFESEGGVFADVDRAISERRRLWIRYYSPARDEVTEREIDPIRLVSVG
;
A
#
# COMPACT_ATOMS: atom_id res chain seq x y z
N ALA A 1 -13.96 9.24 -11.34
CA ALA A 1 -14.46 8.48 -10.17
C ALA A 1 -13.65 7.20 -9.92
N THR A 2 -13.34 6.42 -10.96
CA THR A 2 -12.65 5.11 -10.87
C THR A 2 -11.32 5.14 -10.12
N ALA A 3 -10.44 6.10 -10.40
CA ALA A 3 -9.13 6.21 -9.73
C ALA A 3 -9.25 6.41 -8.20
N LEU A 4 -10.27 7.15 -7.74
CA LEU A 4 -10.50 7.41 -6.32
C LEU A 4 -11.05 6.17 -5.60
N LEU A 5 -11.97 5.44 -6.23
CA LEU A 5 -12.52 4.18 -5.70
C LEU A 5 -11.46 3.09 -5.61
N VAL A 6 -10.60 3.02 -6.64
CA VAL A 6 -9.45 2.12 -6.66
C VAL A 6 -8.48 2.43 -5.52
N ALA A 7 -8.10 3.70 -5.35
CA ALA A 7 -7.21 4.13 -4.27
C ALA A 7 -7.81 3.86 -2.88
N ALA A 8 -9.12 4.11 -2.68
CA ALA A 8 -9.79 3.88 -1.41
C ALA A 8 -9.81 2.39 -1.03
N ARG A 9 -10.04 1.48 -1.98
CA ARG A 9 -10.01 0.02 -1.73
C ARG A 9 -8.59 -0.47 -1.43
N ALA A 10 -7.61 0.05 -2.15
CA ALA A 10 -6.19 -0.19 -1.89
C ALA A 10 -5.81 0.19 -0.44
N VAL A 11 -6.21 1.36 0.03
CA VAL A 11 -5.93 1.82 1.41
C VAL A 11 -6.67 0.98 2.46
N ALA A 12 -7.89 0.51 2.16
CA ALA A 12 -8.67 -0.33 3.08
C ALA A 12 -8.01 -1.70 3.36
N THR A 13 -7.16 -2.19 2.46
CA THR A 13 -6.42 -3.45 2.61
C THR A 13 -5.11 -3.34 3.40
N LEU A 14 -4.69 -2.13 3.79
CA LEU A 14 -3.42 -1.91 4.47
C LEU A 14 -3.45 -2.39 5.94
N PRO A 15 -2.47 -3.22 6.38
CA PRO A 15 -2.29 -3.56 7.77
C PRO A 15 -1.85 -2.32 8.57
N GLY A 16 -2.39 -2.14 9.78
CA GLY A 16 -2.06 -1.00 10.65
C GLY A 16 -3.01 0.21 10.56
N LEU A 17 -3.97 0.22 9.62
CA LEU A 17 -5.02 1.24 9.59
C LEU A 17 -5.92 1.10 10.82
N ARG A 18 -6.16 2.21 11.53
CA ARG A 18 -7.08 2.25 12.68
C ARG A 18 -8.49 1.87 12.23
N GLU A 19 -9.22 1.13 13.07
CA GLU A 19 -10.58 0.68 12.74
C GLU A 19 -11.53 1.86 12.45
N SER A 20 -11.39 2.98 13.17
CA SER A 20 -12.16 4.21 12.90
C SER A 20 -11.96 4.74 11.49
N ASP A 21 -10.73 4.71 11.01
CA ASP A 21 -10.33 5.29 9.73
C ASP A 21 -10.72 4.35 8.59
N ARG A 22 -10.64 3.03 8.83
CA ARG A 22 -11.21 1.99 7.96
C ARG A 22 -12.71 2.19 7.77
N GLN A 23 -13.46 2.39 8.85
CA GLN A 23 -14.91 2.62 8.79
C GLN A 23 -15.25 3.94 8.08
N ALA A 24 -14.49 5.01 8.32
CA ALA A 24 -14.66 6.28 7.63
C ALA A 24 -14.42 6.15 6.11
N LEU A 25 -13.39 5.41 5.72
CA LEU A 25 -13.02 5.14 4.34
C LEU A 25 -14.08 4.31 3.60
N LEU A 26 -14.63 3.27 4.25
CA LEU A 26 -15.74 2.48 3.70
C LEU A 26 -16.97 3.33 3.43
N ARG A 27 -17.35 4.20 4.37
CA ARG A 27 -18.49 5.13 4.21
C ARG A 27 -18.25 6.17 3.10
N ALA A 28 -17.03 6.70 3.01
CA ALA A 28 -16.67 7.63 1.93
C ALA A 28 -16.72 6.95 0.56
N THR A 29 -16.22 5.72 0.47
CA THR A 29 -16.29 4.89 -0.75
C THR A 29 -17.73 4.67 -1.19
N ALA A 30 -18.62 4.28 -0.27
CA ALA A 30 -20.04 4.09 -0.57
C ALA A 30 -20.74 5.36 -1.08
N LYS A 31 -20.39 6.54 -0.54
CA LYS A 31 -20.92 7.82 -1.03
C LYS A 31 -20.45 8.12 -2.46
N VAL A 32 -19.17 7.88 -2.75
CA VAL A 32 -18.61 8.08 -4.10
C VAL A 32 -19.22 7.09 -5.09
N GLU A 33 -19.45 5.83 -4.71
CA GLU A 33 -20.14 4.84 -5.54
C GLU A 33 -21.58 5.27 -5.87
N THR A 34 -22.30 5.77 -4.87
CA THR A 34 -23.67 6.28 -5.03
C THR A 34 -23.72 7.47 -6.01
N SER A 35 -22.71 8.34 -5.99
CA SER A 35 -22.61 9.48 -6.92
C SER A 35 -22.05 9.11 -8.30
N ALA A 36 -21.33 7.99 -8.44
CA ALA A 36 -20.60 7.63 -9.66
C ALA A 36 -21.39 6.73 -10.64
N GLY A 37 -22.49 6.11 -10.21
CA GLY A 37 -23.38 5.34 -11.10
C GLY A 37 -22.65 4.24 -11.90
N GLU A 38 -22.88 4.16 -13.22
CA GLU A 38 -22.28 3.13 -14.11
C GLU A 38 -20.74 3.09 -14.08
N ALA A 39 -20.07 4.22 -13.79
CA ALA A 39 -18.61 4.27 -13.66
C ALA A 39 -18.09 3.47 -12.45
N ALA A 40 -18.91 3.26 -11.42
CA ALA A 40 -18.58 2.38 -10.29
C ALA A 40 -18.50 0.90 -10.70
N GLY A 41 -19.32 0.48 -11.67
CA GLY A 41 -19.30 -0.87 -12.25
C GLY A 41 -18.07 -1.15 -13.12
N ALA A 42 -17.44 -0.11 -13.69
CA ALA A 42 -16.12 -0.24 -14.30
C ALA A 42 -15.02 -0.33 -13.22
N SER A 43 -15.18 0.39 -12.10
CA SER A 43 -14.25 0.33 -10.96
C SER A 43 -14.30 -0.97 -10.17
N SER A 44 -15.43 -1.69 -10.13
CA SER A 44 -15.52 -3.01 -9.48
C SER A 44 -14.78 -4.11 -10.25
N ARG A 45 -14.63 -3.95 -11.57
CA ARG A 45 -13.82 -4.84 -12.42
C ARG A 45 -12.31 -4.56 -12.31
N LEU A 46 -11.94 -3.39 -11.78
CA LEU A 46 -10.56 -3.01 -11.49
C LEU A 46 -10.26 -3.32 -10.02
N SER A 47 -9.91 -4.57 -9.74
CA SER A 47 -9.24 -4.93 -8.48
C SER A 47 -7.80 -4.48 -8.59
N VAL A 48 -7.42 -3.40 -7.90
CA VAL A 48 -6.01 -3.16 -7.58
C VAL A 48 -5.68 -4.07 -6.41
N THR A 49 -5.32 -5.29 -6.77
CA THR A 49 -4.57 -6.14 -5.88
C THR A 49 -3.15 -5.58 -5.89
N PHE A 50 -2.62 -5.18 -4.73
CA PHE A 50 -1.17 -4.99 -4.58
C PHE A 50 -0.51 -6.36 -4.70
N GLU A 51 -0.44 -6.94 -5.90
CA GLU A 51 0.34 -8.12 -6.21
C GLU A 51 1.81 -7.75 -6.38
N SER A 52 2.38 -7.09 -5.39
CA SER A 52 3.82 -6.90 -5.26
C SER A 52 4.09 -6.24 -3.91
N GLU A 53 3.90 -6.93 -2.78
CA GLU A 53 4.49 -6.46 -1.51
C GLU A 53 4.33 -7.40 -0.31
N GLY A 54 3.41 -8.37 -0.31
CA GLY A 54 3.21 -9.25 0.85
C GLY A 54 4.47 -9.99 1.30
N GLY A 55 5.28 -10.49 0.36
CA GLY A 55 6.55 -11.15 0.66
C GLY A 55 7.64 -10.19 1.16
N VAL A 56 7.74 -9.01 0.56
CA VAL A 56 8.78 -8.03 0.92
C VAL A 56 8.56 -7.49 2.34
N PHE A 57 7.31 -7.19 2.73
CA PHE A 57 7.02 -6.80 4.11
C PHE A 57 7.39 -7.90 5.10
N ALA A 58 7.03 -9.16 4.81
CA ALA A 58 7.38 -10.30 5.66
C ALA A 58 8.90 -10.52 5.75
N ASP A 59 9.63 -10.33 4.65
CA ASP A 59 11.09 -10.46 4.61
C ASP A 59 11.79 -9.35 5.41
N VAL A 60 11.32 -8.11 5.30
CA VAL A 60 11.88 -7.00 6.08
C VAL A 60 11.56 -7.13 7.56
N ASP A 61 10.33 -7.53 7.92
CA ASP A 61 9.93 -7.77 9.32
C ASP A 61 10.75 -8.89 9.97
N ARG A 62 10.95 -9.99 9.23
CA ARG A 62 11.84 -11.08 9.65
C ARG A 62 13.28 -10.62 9.80
N ALA A 63 13.80 -9.83 8.87
CA ALA A 63 15.17 -9.34 8.94
C ALA A 63 15.40 -8.41 10.15
N ILE A 64 14.42 -7.58 10.51
CA ILE A 64 14.47 -6.78 11.74
C ILE A 64 14.47 -7.68 12.98
N SER A 65 13.57 -8.66 13.02
CA SER A 65 13.43 -9.58 14.16
C SER A 65 14.67 -10.45 14.37
N GLU A 66 15.26 -10.93 13.29
CA GLU A 66 16.47 -11.77 13.30
C GLU A 66 17.77 -10.95 13.32
N ARG A 67 17.70 -9.61 13.29
CA ARG A 67 18.85 -8.69 13.15
C ARG A 67 19.77 -9.06 11.98
N ARG A 68 19.17 -9.27 10.81
CA ARG A 68 19.87 -9.64 9.58
C ARG A 68 19.98 -8.46 8.64
N ARG A 69 21.17 -8.34 8.03
CA ARG A 69 21.44 -7.36 6.97
C ARG A 69 20.60 -7.69 5.74
N LEU A 70 20.11 -6.64 5.10
CA LEU A 70 19.37 -6.72 3.84
C LEU A 70 20.20 -6.13 2.72
N TRP A 71 20.25 -6.83 1.59
CA TRP A 71 20.70 -6.25 0.34
C TRP A 71 19.49 -5.74 -0.42
N ILE A 72 19.53 -4.47 -0.81
CA ILE A 72 18.42 -3.79 -1.49
C ILE A 72 18.89 -3.11 -2.76
N ARG A 73 17.98 -3.03 -3.73
CA ARG A 73 18.07 -2.09 -4.85
C ARG A 73 17.20 -0.89 -4.53
N TYR A 74 17.83 0.25 -4.26
CA TYR A 74 17.18 1.49 -3.89
C TYR A 74 17.11 2.45 -5.07
N TYR A 75 15.90 2.77 -5.51
CA TYR A 75 15.64 3.87 -6.44
C TYR A 75 15.68 5.21 -5.69
N SER A 76 16.49 6.14 -6.16
CA SER A 76 16.61 7.50 -5.64
C SER A 76 15.83 8.47 -6.52
N PRO A 77 14.65 8.96 -6.11
CA PRO A 77 13.85 9.86 -6.94
C PRO A 77 14.57 11.17 -7.27
N ALA A 78 15.41 11.66 -6.34
CA ALA A 78 16.16 12.91 -6.53
C ALA A 78 17.26 12.81 -7.59
N ARG A 79 17.68 11.59 -7.95
CA ARG A 79 18.80 11.33 -8.86
C ARG A 79 18.41 10.45 -10.05
N ASP A 80 17.15 10.01 -10.09
CA ASP A 80 16.60 9.07 -11.07
C ASP A 80 17.52 7.85 -11.34
N GLU A 81 18.09 7.30 -10.28
CA GLU A 81 19.07 6.22 -10.34
C GLU A 81 18.69 5.06 -9.40
N VAL A 82 19.10 3.84 -9.77
CA VAL A 82 18.98 2.66 -8.90
C VAL A 82 20.38 2.30 -8.39
N THR A 83 20.50 2.18 -7.06
CA THR A 83 21.75 1.81 -6.39
C THR A 83 21.58 0.54 -5.58
N GLU A 84 22.64 -0.27 -5.49
CA GLU A 84 22.67 -1.46 -4.64
C GLU A 84 23.26 -1.09 -3.27
N ARG A 85 22.61 -1.53 -2.19
CA ARG A 85 23.02 -1.18 -0.82
C ARG A 85 22.83 -2.35 0.11
N GLU A 86 23.73 -2.49 1.07
CA GLU A 86 23.56 -3.37 2.22
C GLU A 86 23.21 -2.54 3.45
N ILE A 87 22.08 -2.85 4.10
CA ILE A 87 21.55 -2.08 5.22
C ILE A 87 21.28 -2.96 6.44
N ASP A 88 21.36 -2.37 7.62
CA ASP A 88 20.88 -2.93 8.87
C ASP A 88 19.49 -2.35 9.16
N PRO A 89 18.40 -3.10 8.92
CA PRO A 89 17.06 -2.57 9.11
C PRO A 89 16.75 -2.43 10.61
N ILE A 90 16.31 -1.24 11.02
CA ILE A 90 16.05 -0.91 12.43
C ILE A 90 14.57 -0.99 12.76
N ARG A 91 13.72 -0.46 11.87
CA ARG A 91 12.27 -0.39 12.06
C ARG A 91 11.57 -0.21 10.71
N LEU A 92 10.42 -0.85 10.57
CA LEU A 92 9.49 -0.62 9.46
C LEU A 92 8.28 0.20 9.96
N VAL A 93 7.96 1.28 9.26
CA VAL A 93 6.82 2.16 9.57
C VAL A 93 6.05 2.46 8.29
N SER A 94 4.72 2.51 8.37
CA SER A 94 3.87 2.98 7.28
C SER A 94 3.41 4.39 7.61
N VAL A 95 3.54 5.31 6.65
CA VAL A 95 3.02 6.67 6.76
C VAL A 95 1.83 6.75 5.81
N GLY A 96 0.65 6.94 6.38
CA GLY A 96 -0.62 7.13 5.67
C GLY A 96 -1.08 8.56 5.69
#